data_AF-A0A9D1ATI0-F1
#
_entry.id   AF-A0A9D1ATI0-F1
#
_cell.length_a   1.000
_cell.length_b   1.000
_cell.length_c   1.000
_cell.angle_alpha   90.00
_cell.angle_beta   90.00
_cell.angle_gamma   90.00
#
_symmetry.space_group_name_H-M   'P 1'
#
loop_
_entity.id
_entity.type
_entity.pdbx_description
1 polymer ?
#
loop_
_entity_poly.entity_id
_entity_poly.type
_entity_poly.pdbx_seq_one_letter_code
_entity_poly.pdbx_strand_id
1 'polypeptide(L)'
;MGRARTLLVWGGLCVVFFALFGVIRAGGPDFEGDAMLFLDDLAQEQLYQVWIDEHEVTAERLDGTLYTAVVFVDNALSQQLLSQGVRVNAGPRPQPARTLLLLLVGVGGGLGVFLYVLRRARGGGSPLLRIRESTARRLGSARPVRFEDVGGADEAKELLADVIDFLKHPARWEAAGARLPRGVLLEGPPGCGKTLLARAVAGEAGVAFFLVSASEFVEMLVGVGAARVRDTFERAAKEAPAVIFIDEIDAVGRRRGAGIDSAGHQEREQTLNQLLVCLDGFQHHKQLVVIAATNRADILDAALLRPGRFDIRIRVGALDQRGRLSVLRIHTRNKPLSPELSLDALSEQTEGLSGADLEHLCNEATLHAVRRTAPSEPVTITSDDLAGALARLEQRRERFDHLDVTLIASSTQLAHPPGEVSIEVQLADDTRLQGRLGWCDSTFLKLEQGEHGVVLLKSQLRSVRALAPTAGAPLQLDPWAQHRPDVG
;
A
#
# COMPACT_ATOMS: atom_id res chain seq x y z
N MET A 1 7.21 -0.72 -37.20
CA MET A 1 8.57 -0.15 -37.06
C MET A 1 9.24 -0.38 -35.70
N GLY A 2 8.52 -0.64 -34.60
CA GLY A 2 9.13 -0.81 -33.26
C GLY A 2 10.02 -2.06 -33.08
N ARG A 3 9.58 -3.23 -33.55
CA ARG A 3 10.32 -4.50 -33.39
C ARG A 3 11.69 -4.52 -34.10
N ALA A 4 11.80 -3.90 -35.28
CA ALA A 4 13.05 -3.81 -36.02
C ALA A 4 14.10 -2.95 -35.30
N ARG A 5 13.67 -1.87 -34.63
CA ARG A 5 14.57 -1.03 -33.83
C ARG A 5 15.08 -1.75 -32.59
N THR A 6 14.22 -2.54 -31.93
CA THR A 6 14.62 -3.36 -30.78
C THR A 6 15.63 -4.44 -31.18
N LEU A 7 15.44 -5.10 -32.33
CA LEU A 7 16.36 -6.11 -32.83
C LEU A 7 17.73 -5.52 -33.21
N LEU A 8 17.78 -4.32 -33.78
CA LEU A 8 19.03 -3.63 -34.08
C LEU A 8 19.82 -3.25 -32.81
N VAL A 9 19.12 -2.89 -31.73
CA VAL A 9 19.75 -2.59 -30.44
C VAL A 9 20.34 -3.84 -29.81
N TRP A 10 19.61 -4.96 -29.80
CA TRP A 10 20.13 -6.24 -29.31
C TRP A 10 21.29 -6.76 -30.17
N GLY A 11 21.21 -6.60 -31.50
CA GLY A 11 22.31 -6.93 -32.40
C GLY A 11 23.57 -6.11 -32.11
N GLY A 12 23.44 -4.80 -31.90
CA GLY A 12 24.56 -3.94 -31.52
C GLY A 12 25.16 -4.31 -30.16
N LEU A 13 24.33 -4.65 -29.17
CA LEU A 13 24.79 -5.06 -27.85
C LEU A 13 25.54 -6.41 -27.90
N CYS A 14 25.07 -7.35 -28.72
CA CYS A 14 25.77 -8.61 -28.95
C CYS A 14 27.13 -8.40 -29.64
N VAL A 15 27.23 -7.51 -30.62
CA VAL A 15 28.52 -7.20 -31.28
C VAL A 15 29.50 -6.58 -30.30
N VAL A 16 29.05 -5.65 -29.46
CA VAL A 16 29.89 -5.07 -28.39
C VAL A 16 30.30 -6.12 -27.37
N PHE A 17 29.38 -7.01 -26.97
CA PHE A 17 29.67 -8.11 -26.06
C PHE A 17 30.72 -9.08 -26.65
N PHE A 18 30.58 -9.49 -27.91
CA PHE A 18 31.53 -10.38 -28.56
C PHE A 18 32.88 -9.69 -28.84
N ALA A 19 32.90 -8.39 -29.14
CA ALA A 19 34.14 -7.62 -29.25
C ALA A 19 34.86 -7.51 -27.89
N LEU A 20 34.11 -7.24 -26.81
CA LEU A 20 34.63 -7.22 -25.45
C LEU A 20 35.14 -8.60 -25.02
N PHE A 21 34.39 -9.65 -25.34
CA PHE A 21 34.75 -11.05 -25.06
C PHE A 21 36.00 -11.49 -25.84
N GLY A 22 36.13 -11.07 -27.11
CA GLY A 22 37.32 -11.30 -27.92
C GLY A 22 38.57 -10.63 -27.34
N VAL A 23 38.43 -9.39 -26.86
CA VAL A 23 39.51 -8.66 -26.16
C VAL A 23 39.88 -9.30 -24.82
N ILE A 24 38.91 -9.91 -24.12
CA ILE A 24 39.17 -10.68 -22.90
C ILE A 24 39.96 -11.97 -23.20
N ARG A 25 39.76 -12.57 -24.38
CA ARG A 25 40.41 -13.83 -24.78
C ARG A 25 41.77 -13.66 -25.47
N ALA A 26 42.03 -12.53 -26.14
CA ALA A 26 43.23 -12.29 -26.95
C ALA A 26 44.50 -11.94 -26.15
N GLY A 27 44.64 -12.41 -24.91
CA GLY A 27 45.71 -12.03 -24.00
C GLY A 27 46.55 -13.18 -23.46
N GLY A 28 46.62 -14.32 -24.16
CA GLY A 28 47.61 -15.35 -23.89
C GLY A 28 48.97 -14.98 -24.50
N PRO A 29 50.10 -15.39 -23.91
CA PRO A 29 51.43 -15.15 -24.47
C PRO A 29 51.56 -15.75 -25.88
N ASP A 30 52.32 -15.09 -26.76
CA ASP A 30 52.48 -15.49 -28.18
C ASP A 30 53.19 -16.85 -28.36
N PHE A 31 53.82 -17.38 -27.31
CA PHE A 31 54.46 -18.70 -27.31
C PHE A 31 54.51 -19.30 -25.89
N GLU A 32 54.11 -20.57 -25.77
CA GLU A 32 54.23 -21.39 -24.55
C GLU A 32 55.58 -22.12 -24.62
N GLY A 33 56.52 -21.73 -23.76
CA GLY A 33 57.86 -22.30 -23.71
C GLY A 33 57.97 -23.39 -22.65
N ASP A 34 58.70 -24.46 -22.94
CA ASP A 34 58.99 -25.48 -21.93
C ASP A 34 59.96 -24.95 -20.86
N ALA A 35 59.89 -25.51 -19.65
CA ALA A 35 60.76 -25.16 -18.52
C ALA A 35 62.27 -25.22 -18.88
N MET A 36 62.65 -26.12 -19.78
CA MET A 36 64.03 -26.27 -20.23
C MET A 36 64.53 -25.06 -21.03
N LEU A 37 63.66 -24.46 -21.84
CA LEU A 37 63.99 -23.26 -22.63
C LEU A 37 64.33 -22.09 -21.71
N PHE A 38 63.59 -21.96 -20.60
CA PHE A 38 63.85 -20.95 -19.59
C PHE A 38 65.19 -21.14 -18.88
N LEU A 39 65.51 -22.39 -18.50
CA LEU A 39 66.77 -22.71 -17.85
C LEU A 39 67.97 -22.53 -18.79
N ASP A 40 67.82 -22.86 -20.07
CA ASP A 40 68.85 -22.63 -21.09
C ASP A 40 69.09 -21.14 -21.34
N ASP A 41 68.03 -20.33 -21.46
CA ASP A 41 68.15 -18.88 -21.64
C ASP A 41 68.76 -18.20 -20.40
N LEU A 42 68.46 -18.72 -19.20
CA LEU A 42 69.07 -18.28 -17.95
C LEU A 42 70.57 -18.63 -17.90
N ALA A 43 70.93 -19.84 -18.32
CA ALA A 43 72.33 -20.28 -18.37
C ALA A 43 73.15 -19.48 -19.41
N GLN A 44 72.52 -19.03 -20.50
CA GLN A 44 73.14 -18.23 -21.56
C GLN A 44 73.04 -16.71 -21.34
N GLU A 45 72.56 -16.27 -20.17
CA GLU A 45 72.39 -14.85 -19.81
C GLU A 45 71.57 -14.05 -20.82
N GLN A 46 70.59 -14.69 -21.46
CA GLN A 46 69.75 -14.08 -22.50
C GLN A 46 68.49 -13.41 -21.93
N LEU A 47 68.30 -13.41 -20.62
CA LEU A 47 67.10 -12.88 -19.96
C LEU A 47 67.29 -11.42 -19.51
N TYR A 48 66.35 -10.57 -19.88
CA TYR A 48 66.33 -9.16 -19.48
C TYR A 48 65.50 -8.95 -18.21
N GLN A 49 64.28 -9.45 -18.18
CA GLN A 49 63.39 -9.36 -17.03
C GLN A 49 62.40 -10.52 -16.96
N VAL A 50 61.94 -10.79 -15.75
CA VAL A 50 61.08 -11.94 -15.46
C VAL A 50 59.95 -11.51 -14.52
N TRP A 51 58.73 -11.93 -14.82
CA TRP A 51 57.57 -11.83 -13.94
C TRP A 51 57.23 -13.21 -13.41
N ILE A 52 57.17 -13.34 -12.08
CA ILE A 52 56.87 -14.61 -11.41
C ILE A 52 55.45 -14.52 -10.86
N ASP A 53 54.57 -15.42 -11.34
CA ASP A 53 53.18 -15.56 -10.91
C ASP A 53 52.92 -17.02 -10.50
N GLU A 54 53.07 -17.29 -9.21
CA GLU A 54 53.01 -18.62 -8.59
C GLU A 54 53.93 -19.68 -9.24
N HIS A 55 53.44 -20.43 -10.23
CA HIS A 55 54.17 -21.50 -10.94
C HIS A 55 54.45 -21.15 -12.40
N GLU A 56 54.00 -19.99 -12.86
CA GLU A 56 54.23 -19.48 -14.21
C GLU A 56 55.23 -18.32 -14.18
N VAL A 57 56.17 -18.39 -15.11
CA VAL A 57 57.24 -17.42 -15.25
C VAL A 57 57.16 -16.84 -16.65
N THR A 58 56.81 -15.55 -16.75
CA THR A 58 56.88 -14.82 -18.02
C THR A 58 58.26 -14.20 -18.14
N ALA A 59 59.03 -14.65 -19.12
CA ALA A 59 60.39 -14.20 -19.36
C ALA A 59 60.45 -13.29 -20.59
N GLU A 60 61.21 -12.20 -20.48
CA GLU A 60 61.58 -11.33 -21.60
C GLU A 60 63.08 -11.50 -21.88
N ARG A 61 63.40 -11.88 -23.12
CA ARG A 61 64.79 -12.00 -23.58
C ARG A 61 65.40 -10.64 -23.90
N LEU A 62 66.73 -10.58 -24.00
CA LEU A 62 67.48 -9.39 -24.42
C LEU A 62 67.12 -8.89 -25.83
N ASP A 63 66.59 -9.77 -26.69
CA ASP A 63 66.09 -9.44 -28.03
C ASP A 63 64.66 -8.88 -28.03
N GLY A 64 64.02 -8.81 -26.86
CA GLY A 64 62.65 -8.31 -26.67
C GLY A 64 61.55 -9.35 -26.91
N THR A 65 61.91 -10.62 -27.18
CA THR A 65 60.93 -11.71 -27.31
C THR A 65 60.41 -12.14 -25.93
N LEU A 66 59.13 -12.55 -25.90
CA LEU A 66 58.40 -12.87 -24.69
C LEU A 66 57.81 -14.27 -24.79
N TYR A 67 57.99 -15.07 -23.74
CA TYR A 67 57.34 -16.36 -23.61
C TYR A 67 56.98 -16.61 -22.15
N THR A 68 56.06 -17.55 -21.92
CA THR A 68 55.72 -18.01 -20.58
C THR A 68 56.12 -19.47 -20.43
N ALA A 69 56.78 -19.79 -19.32
CA ALA A 69 57.19 -21.13 -18.99
C ALA A 69 56.71 -21.50 -17.58
N VAL A 70 56.32 -22.75 -17.39
CA VAL A 70 55.93 -23.27 -16.07
C VAL A 70 57.20 -23.74 -15.36
N VAL A 71 57.69 -22.96 -14.40
CA VAL A 71 58.94 -23.23 -13.69
C VAL A 71 58.74 -23.00 -12.20
N PHE A 72 59.20 -23.95 -11.39
CA PHE A 72 59.23 -23.78 -9.95
C PHE A 72 60.42 -22.91 -9.55
N VAL A 73 60.17 -21.67 -9.18
CA VAL A 73 61.21 -20.71 -8.76
C VAL A 73 61.46 -20.87 -7.27
N ASP A 74 62.60 -21.45 -6.91
CA ASP A 74 63.06 -21.54 -5.53
C ASP A 74 63.97 -20.36 -5.15
N ASN A 75 64.42 -20.33 -3.89
CA ASN A 75 65.26 -19.25 -3.39
C ASN A 75 66.66 -19.25 -4.07
N ALA A 76 67.14 -20.40 -4.52
CA ALA A 76 68.41 -20.51 -5.22
C ALA A 76 68.34 -19.92 -6.63
N LEU A 77 67.30 -20.27 -7.40
CA LEU A 77 67.03 -19.74 -8.73
C LEU A 77 66.77 -18.23 -8.69
N SER A 78 66.03 -17.76 -7.68
CA SER A 78 65.77 -16.34 -7.45
C SER A 78 67.06 -15.55 -7.21
N GLN A 79 67.99 -16.09 -6.40
CA GLN A 79 69.28 -15.46 -6.17
C GLN A 79 70.18 -15.50 -7.42
N GLN A 80 70.10 -16.57 -8.22
CA GLN A 80 70.83 -16.68 -9.48
C GLN A 80 70.37 -15.62 -10.50
N LEU A 81 69.05 -15.44 -10.68
CA LEU A 81 68.46 -14.41 -11.53
C LEU A 81 68.91 -12.99 -11.12
N LEU A 82 68.90 -12.70 -9.81
CA LEU A 82 69.34 -11.41 -9.28
C LEU A 82 70.85 -11.19 -9.45
N SER A 83 71.66 -12.25 -9.29
CA SER A 83 73.13 -12.17 -9.44
C SER A 83 73.57 -11.89 -10.88
N GLN A 84 72.79 -12.35 -11.86
CA GLN A 84 73.01 -12.10 -13.30
C GLN A 84 72.37 -10.78 -13.78
N GLY A 85 71.84 -9.96 -12.87
CA GLY A 85 71.27 -8.66 -13.20
C GLY A 85 69.89 -8.69 -13.86
N VAL A 86 69.22 -9.85 -13.87
CA VAL A 86 67.85 -9.99 -14.40
C VAL A 86 66.86 -9.32 -13.45
N ARG A 87 65.96 -8.49 -13.99
CA ARG A 87 64.95 -7.82 -13.16
C ARG A 87 63.81 -8.77 -12.82
N VAL A 88 63.74 -9.19 -11.56
CA VAL A 88 62.68 -10.06 -11.06
C VAL A 88 61.53 -9.22 -10.51
N ASN A 89 60.35 -9.35 -11.10
CA ASN A 89 59.11 -8.69 -10.67
C ASN A 89 58.13 -9.72 -10.11
N ALA A 90 57.52 -9.41 -8.97
CA ALA A 90 56.49 -10.26 -8.36
C ALA A 90 55.10 -9.94 -8.92
N GLY A 91 54.38 -10.96 -9.38
CA GLY A 91 53.01 -10.88 -9.90
C GLY A 91 52.91 -10.73 -11.42
N PRO A 92 51.69 -10.82 -11.97
CA PRO A 92 51.45 -10.83 -13.41
C PRO A 92 51.88 -9.51 -14.07
N ARG A 93 52.38 -9.60 -15.31
CA ARG A 93 52.83 -8.42 -16.06
C ARG A 93 51.70 -7.39 -16.22
N PRO A 94 51.93 -6.11 -15.89
CA PRO A 94 50.93 -5.08 -16.11
C PRO A 94 50.69 -4.89 -17.62
N GLN A 95 49.44 -5.03 -18.06
CA GLN A 95 49.00 -4.81 -19.45
C GLN A 95 48.23 -3.47 -19.57
N PRO A 96 48.90 -2.30 -19.50
CA PRO A 96 48.24 -0.99 -19.35
C PRO A 96 47.30 -0.66 -20.51
N ALA A 97 47.61 -1.10 -21.73
CA ALA A 97 46.75 -0.90 -22.91
C ALA A 97 45.40 -1.64 -22.77
N ARG A 98 45.40 -2.84 -22.19
CA ARG A 98 44.19 -3.64 -21.96
C ARG A 98 43.34 -3.04 -20.85
N THR A 99 43.96 -2.59 -19.77
CA THR A 99 43.27 -1.93 -18.66
C THR A 99 42.61 -0.63 -19.11
N LEU A 100 43.30 0.17 -19.94
CA LEU A 100 42.75 1.40 -20.52
C LEU A 100 41.59 1.11 -21.48
N LEU A 101 41.70 0.08 -22.31
CA LEU A 101 40.63 -0.32 -23.24
C LEU A 101 39.36 -0.78 -22.49
N LEU A 102 39.50 -1.59 -21.43
CA LEU A 102 38.37 -2.01 -20.60
C LEU A 102 37.67 -0.82 -19.92
N LEU A 103 38.44 0.16 -19.45
CA LEU A 103 37.92 1.41 -18.89
C LEU A 103 37.17 2.23 -19.93
N LEU A 104 37.73 2.40 -21.13
CA LEU A 104 37.11 3.15 -22.21
C LEU A 104 35.81 2.49 -22.71
N VAL A 105 35.76 1.16 -22.80
CA VAL A 105 34.53 0.45 -23.19
C VAL A 105 33.48 0.52 -22.08
N GLY A 106 33.87 0.41 -20.81
CA GLY A 106 32.94 0.57 -19.68
C GLY A 106 32.32 1.97 -19.62
N VAL A 107 33.14 3.02 -19.75
CA VAL A 107 32.70 4.41 -19.75
C VAL A 107 31.87 4.72 -21.01
N GLY A 108 32.31 4.28 -22.19
CA GLY A 108 31.59 4.46 -23.45
C GLY A 108 30.23 3.74 -23.47
N GLY A 109 30.17 2.52 -22.92
CA GLY A 109 28.93 1.76 -22.77
C GLY A 109 27.96 2.45 -21.81
N GLY A 110 28.45 2.91 -20.65
CA GLY A 110 27.65 3.68 -19.70
C GLY A 110 27.10 4.98 -20.30
N LEU A 111 27.93 5.73 -21.05
CA LEU A 111 27.52 6.94 -21.74
C LEU A 111 26.51 6.66 -22.85
N GLY A 112 26.66 5.56 -23.59
CA GLY A 112 25.71 5.14 -24.62
C GLY A 112 24.33 4.81 -24.04
N VAL A 113 24.28 4.08 -22.93
CA VAL A 113 23.03 3.78 -22.20
C VAL A 113 22.41 5.07 -21.66
N PHE A 114 23.21 5.94 -21.06
CA PHE A 114 22.75 7.23 -20.54
C PHE A 114 22.14 8.12 -21.63
N LEU A 115 22.81 8.25 -22.78
CA LEU A 115 22.32 9.02 -23.93
C LEU A 115 21.08 8.37 -24.57
N TYR A 116 20.99 7.05 -24.57
CA TYR A 116 19.80 6.33 -25.04
C TYR A 116 18.57 6.61 -24.14
N VAL A 117 18.74 6.57 -22.81
CA VAL A 117 17.70 6.95 -21.85
C VAL A 117 17.29 8.41 -22.02
N LEU A 118 18.26 9.32 -22.22
CA LEU A 118 18.00 10.74 -22.42
C LEU A 118 17.25 11.04 -23.73
N ARG A 119 17.60 10.33 -24.82
CA ARG A 119 16.90 10.42 -26.11
C ARG A 119 15.49 9.86 -26.03
N ARG A 120 15.28 8.79 -25.26
CA ARG A 120 13.94 8.26 -24.99
C ARG A 120 13.10 9.22 -24.14
N ALA A 121 13.71 9.94 -23.21
CA ALA A 121 13.03 10.95 -22.39
C ALA A 121 12.56 12.18 -23.20
N ARG A 122 13.26 12.56 -24.27
CA ARG A 122 12.85 13.68 -25.16
C ARG A 122 11.83 13.29 -26.24
N GLY A 123 11.67 12.00 -26.54
CA GLY A 123 10.75 11.49 -27.55
C GLY A 123 9.53 10.78 -26.95
N GLY A 124 8.62 11.52 -26.32
CA GLY A 124 7.24 11.10 -26.05
C GLY A 124 7.07 9.86 -25.15
N GLY A 125 6.96 10.08 -23.84
CA GLY A 125 6.30 9.14 -22.91
C GLY A 125 7.24 8.23 -22.11
N SER A 126 7.91 8.78 -21.09
CA SER A 126 8.54 7.97 -20.04
C SER A 126 7.49 7.50 -19.01
N PRO A 127 7.37 6.18 -18.72
CA PRO A 127 6.46 5.66 -17.69
C PRO A 127 6.81 6.13 -16.27
N LEU A 128 8.05 6.59 -16.03
CA LEU A 128 8.46 7.18 -14.75
C LEU A 128 7.82 8.56 -14.45
N LEU A 129 7.32 9.27 -15.46
CA LEU A 129 6.67 10.58 -15.29
C LEU A 129 5.14 10.50 -15.23
N ARG A 130 4.54 9.31 -15.43
CA ARG A 130 3.08 9.09 -15.31
C ARG A 130 2.59 9.00 -13.86
N ILE A 131 3.49 9.10 -12.89
CA ILE A 131 3.18 9.07 -11.44
C ILE A 131 2.40 10.32 -10.98
N ARG A 132 2.28 11.35 -11.82
CA ARG A 132 1.55 12.60 -11.48
C ARG A 132 0.04 12.55 -11.75
N GLU A 133 -0.46 11.73 -12.67
CA GLU A 133 -1.89 11.84 -13.03
C GLU A 133 -2.78 11.32 -11.89
N SER A 134 -3.61 12.21 -11.33
CA SER A 134 -4.58 11.85 -10.30
C SER A 134 -5.52 10.77 -10.81
N THR A 135 -5.75 9.72 -10.01
CA THR A 135 -6.67 8.63 -10.34
C THR A 135 -8.12 9.00 -10.03
N ALA A 136 -8.45 10.30 -10.01
CA ALA A 136 -9.81 10.78 -9.84
C ALA A 136 -10.66 10.24 -11.01
N ARG A 137 -11.47 9.22 -10.70
CA ARG A 137 -12.36 8.58 -11.66
C ARG A 137 -13.60 9.45 -11.80
N ARG A 138 -13.81 9.99 -12.99
CA ARG A 138 -15.11 10.56 -13.36
C ARG A 138 -16.10 9.40 -13.44
N LEU A 139 -17.07 9.36 -12.53
CA LEU A 139 -18.15 8.39 -12.62
C LEU A 139 -19.12 8.82 -13.72
N GLY A 140 -19.05 8.17 -14.87
CA GLY A 140 -20.12 8.17 -15.87
C GLY A 140 -21.08 7.01 -15.56
N SER A 141 -22.09 7.22 -14.73
CA SER A 141 -23.20 6.26 -14.61
C SER A 141 -24.37 6.67 -15.50
N ALA A 142 -24.99 5.70 -16.19
CA ALA A 142 -26.13 5.92 -17.08
C ALA A 142 -27.38 6.50 -16.37
N ARG A 143 -27.47 6.34 -15.04
CA ARG A 143 -28.38 7.08 -14.15
C ARG A 143 -27.56 7.65 -12.98
N PRO A 144 -27.62 8.96 -12.72
CA PRO A 144 -27.01 9.55 -11.52
C PRO A 144 -27.78 9.09 -10.28
N VAL A 145 -27.05 8.77 -9.21
CA VAL A 145 -27.65 8.46 -7.90
C VAL A 145 -28.36 9.72 -7.39
N ARG A 146 -29.56 9.58 -6.83
CA ARG A 146 -30.37 10.70 -6.31
C ARG A 146 -30.74 10.48 -4.85
N PHE A 147 -31.34 11.48 -4.19
CA PHE A 147 -31.77 11.37 -2.79
C PHE A 147 -32.83 10.28 -2.58
N GLU A 148 -33.61 9.95 -3.63
CA GLU A 148 -34.52 8.80 -3.64
C GLU A 148 -33.83 7.43 -3.51
N ASP A 149 -32.55 7.35 -3.91
CA ASP A 149 -31.76 6.11 -3.83
C ASP A 149 -31.01 6.00 -2.49
N VAL A 150 -31.14 6.99 -1.60
CA VAL A 150 -30.52 7.02 -0.27
C VAL A 150 -31.60 6.84 0.79
N GLY A 151 -31.58 5.73 1.51
CA GLY A 151 -32.53 5.51 2.61
C GLY A 151 -32.12 6.23 3.90
N GLY A 152 -33.10 6.82 4.60
CA GLY A 152 -32.90 7.54 5.86
C GLY A 152 -32.06 8.83 5.73
N ALA A 153 -31.38 9.19 6.83
CA ALA A 153 -30.52 10.38 6.96
C ALA A 153 -31.22 11.70 6.61
N ASP A 154 -32.47 11.86 7.02
CA ASP A 154 -33.33 12.99 6.63
C ASP A 154 -32.74 14.35 7.06
N GLU A 155 -32.20 14.43 8.28
CA GLU A 155 -31.49 15.63 8.78
C GLU A 155 -30.28 15.97 7.90
N ALA A 156 -29.51 14.96 7.48
CA ALA A 156 -28.35 15.16 6.62
C ALA A 156 -28.76 15.60 5.21
N LYS A 157 -29.86 15.07 4.67
CA LYS A 157 -30.42 15.47 3.38
C LYS A 157 -30.92 16.92 3.39
N GLU A 158 -31.55 17.35 4.48
CA GLU A 158 -32.02 18.73 4.65
C GLU A 158 -30.84 19.70 4.66
N LEU A 159 -29.81 19.44 5.46
CA LEU A 159 -28.59 20.27 5.49
C LEU A 159 -27.84 20.30 4.15
N LEU A 160 -27.85 19.19 3.42
CA LEU A 160 -27.24 19.10 2.09
C LEU A 160 -28.12 19.72 0.98
N ALA A 161 -29.40 19.98 1.23
CA ALA A 161 -30.28 20.63 0.27
C ALA A 161 -29.81 22.06 -0.04
N ASP A 162 -29.28 22.78 0.96
CA ASP A 162 -28.67 24.09 0.78
C ASP A 162 -27.45 24.04 -0.14
N VAL A 163 -26.62 23.00 0.01
CA VAL A 163 -25.45 22.76 -0.85
C VAL A 163 -25.89 22.49 -2.30
N ILE A 164 -26.98 21.75 -2.49
CA ILE A 164 -27.55 21.48 -3.82
C ILE A 164 -28.11 22.75 -4.44
N ASP A 165 -28.88 23.55 -3.69
CA ASP A 165 -29.43 24.82 -4.21
C ASP A 165 -28.30 25.79 -4.56
N PHE A 166 -27.26 25.85 -3.74
CA PHE A 166 -26.07 26.64 -4.03
C PHE A 166 -25.39 26.22 -5.35
N LEU A 167 -25.19 24.91 -5.56
CA LEU A 167 -24.58 24.40 -6.78
C LEU A 167 -25.45 24.67 -8.03
N LYS A 168 -26.77 24.73 -7.89
CA LYS A 168 -27.70 25.04 -8.99
C LYS A 168 -27.84 26.53 -9.26
N HIS A 169 -27.88 27.35 -8.21
CA HIS A 169 -28.23 28.76 -8.27
C HIS A 169 -27.21 29.67 -7.56
N PRO A 170 -25.90 29.60 -7.89
CA PRO A 170 -24.86 30.29 -7.14
C PRO A 170 -25.04 31.82 -7.11
N ALA A 171 -25.57 32.42 -8.18
CA ALA A 171 -25.81 33.86 -8.27
C ALA A 171 -26.80 34.39 -7.21
N ARG A 172 -27.78 33.57 -6.79
CA ARG A 172 -28.74 33.94 -5.74
C ARG A 172 -28.06 34.08 -4.39
N TRP A 173 -27.15 33.17 -4.09
CA TRP A 173 -26.38 33.15 -2.85
C TRP A 173 -25.36 34.30 -2.81
N GLU A 174 -24.70 34.58 -3.94
CA GLU A 174 -23.80 35.73 -4.08
C GLU A 174 -24.53 37.07 -3.90
N ALA A 175 -25.71 37.23 -4.51
CA ALA A 175 -26.52 38.44 -4.38
C ALA A 175 -27.02 38.67 -2.94
N ALA A 176 -27.27 37.60 -2.19
CA ALA A 176 -27.66 37.66 -0.78
C ALA A 176 -26.47 37.94 0.16
N GLY A 177 -25.23 37.95 -0.33
CA GLY A 177 -24.03 38.09 0.49
C GLY A 177 -23.75 36.90 1.40
N ALA A 178 -24.38 35.74 1.14
CA ALA A 178 -24.19 34.54 1.92
C ALA A 178 -22.79 33.94 1.68
N ARG A 179 -22.18 33.42 2.74
CA ARG A 179 -20.91 32.66 2.61
C ARG A 179 -21.23 31.28 2.05
N LEU A 180 -20.55 30.94 0.96
CA LEU A 180 -20.76 29.68 0.27
C LEU A 180 -20.28 28.50 1.14
N PRO A 181 -21.06 27.42 1.28
CA PRO A 181 -20.61 26.21 1.97
C PRO A 181 -19.56 25.52 1.09
N ARG A 182 -18.29 25.60 1.47
CA ARG A 182 -17.17 25.11 0.64
C ARG A 182 -16.63 23.76 1.09
N GLY A 183 -16.76 23.43 2.37
CA GLY A 183 -16.35 22.14 2.90
C GLY A 183 -17.40 21.54 3.83
N VAL A 184 -17.87 20.36 3.47
CA VAL A 184 -18.76 19.55 4.31
C VAL A 184 -18.02 18.32 4.80
N LEU A 185 -18.06 18.05 6.09
CA LEU A 185 -17.57 16.80 6.69
C LEU A 185 -18.74 15.92 7.09
N LEU A 186 -18.85 14.75 6.47
CA LEU A 186 -19.76 13.67 6.84
C LEU A 186 -19.07 12.77 7.87
N GLU A 187 -19.55 12.77 9.11
CA GLU A 187 -19.05 11.91 10.18
C GLU A 187 -20.09 10.87 10.58
N GLY A 188 -19.66 9.63 10.84
CA GLY A 188 -20.58 8.60 11.32
C GLY A 188 -20.03 7.19 11.17
N PRO A 189 -20.68 6.18 11.75
CA PRO A 189 -20.22 4.79 11.68
C PRO A 189 -20.12 4.28 10.23
N PRO A 190 -19.32 3.23 9.99
CA PRO A 190 -19.24 2.60 8.67
C PRO A 190 -20.60 2.02 8.27
N GLY A 191 -20.86 1.92 6.97
CA GLY A 191 -22.10 1.30 6.45
C GLY A 191 -23.36 2.18 6.46
N CYS A 192 -23.28 3.44 6.92
CA CYS A 192 -24.41 4.38 6.92
C CYS A 192 -24.57 5.22 5.63
N GLY A 193 -23.93 4.84 4.52
CA GLY A 193 -24.18 5.48 3.22
C GLY A 193 -23.58 6.87 3.02
N LYS A 194 -22.53 7.27 3.75
CA LYS A 194 -21.84 8.58 3.57
C LYS A 194 -21.42 8.84 2.11
N THR A 195 -20.75 7.86 1.49
CA THR A 195 -20.31 7.92 0.09
C THR A 195 -21.50 7.96 -0.88
N LEU A 196 -22.58 7.24 -0.57
CA LEU A 196 -23.80 7.23 -1.38
C LEU A 196 -24.52 8.59 -1.32
N LEU A 197 -24.60 9.20 -0.13
CA LEU A 197 -25.19 10.51 0.10
C LEU A 197 -24.45 11.60 -0.68
N ALA A 198 -23.13 11.62 -0.66
CA ALA A 198 -22.33 12.59 -1.42
C ALA A 198 -22.50 12.43 -2.94
N ARG A 199 -22.58 11.19 -3.44
CA ARG A 199 -22.92 10.92 -4.85
C ARG A 199 -24.30 11.45 -5.21
N ALA A 200 -25.25 11.31 -4.30
CA ALA A 200 -26.61 11.77 -4.48
C ALA A 200 -26.70 13.31 -4.53
N VAL A 201 -25.92 14.03 -3.72
CA VAL A 201 -25.80 15.50 -3.81
C VAL A 201 -25.40 15.96 -5.22
N ALA A 202 -24.35 15.35 -5.78
CA ALA A 202 -23.90 15.70 -7.12
C ALA A 202 -24.92 15.31 -8.20
N GLY A 203 -25.60 14.18 -8.05
CA GLY A 203 -26.67 13.75 -8.95
C GLY A 203 -27.92 14.63 -8.91
N GLU A 204 -28.29 15.14 -7.73
CA GLU A 204 -29.37 16.11 -7.58
C GLU A 204 -29.01 17.47 -8.16
N ALA A 205 -27.78 17.93 -7.94
CA ALA A 205 -27.25 19.17 -8.49
C ALA A 205 -26.99 19.09 -10.01
N GLY A 206 -26.78 17.90 -10.56
CA GLY A 206 -26.45 17.70 -11.98
C GLY A 206 -25.04 18.16 -12.35
N VAL A 207 -24.10 18.08 -11.39
CA VAL A 207 -22.73 18.60 -11.51
C VAL A 207 -21.71 17.47 -11.62
N ALA A 208 -20.47 17.80 -12.01
CA ALA A 208 -19.40 16.80 -12.06
C ALA A 208 -19.07 16.27 -10.65
N PHE A 209 -18.81 14.96 -10.54
CA PHE A 209 -18.46 14.30 -9.29
C PHE A 209 -17.08 13.65 -9.38
N PHE A 210 -16.17 14.10 -8.52
CA PHE A 210 -14.80 13.59 -8.41
C PHE A 210 -14.68 12.77 -7.13
N LEU A 211 -14.58 11.46 -7.25
CA LEU A 211 -14.36 10.54 -6.13
C LEU A 211 -12.86 10.28 -5.96
N VAL A 212 -12.32 10.51 -4.76
CA VAL A 212 -10.95 10.15 -4.39
C VAL A 212 -10.94 9.59 -2.97
N SER A 213 -10.24 8.46 -2.75
CA SER A 213 -9.93 8.02 -1.38
C SER A 213 -8.71 8.78 -0.87
N ALA A 214 -8.75 9.32 0.34
CA ALA A 214 -7.61 10.02 0.92
C ALA A 214 -6.37 9.12 1.08
N SER A 215 -6.57 7.81 1.18
CA SER A 215 -5.47 6.84 1.19
C SER A 215 -4.63 6.87 -0.11
N GLU A 216 -5.21 7.27 -1.25
CA GLU A 216 -4.50 7.43 -2.52
C GLU A 216 -3.50 8.58 -2.52
N PHE A 217 -3.57 9.46 -1.52
CA PHE A 217 -2.61 10.53 -1.33
C PHE A 217 -1.47 10.13 -0.39
N VAL A 218 -1.52 8.98 0.26
CA VAL A 218 -0.44 8.50 1.13
C VAL A 218 0.53 7.68 0.30
N GLU A 219 1.73 8.21 0.07
CA GLU A 219 2.73 7.58 -0.79
C GLU A 219 4.09 7.49 -0.09
N MET A 220 4.95 6.57 -0.53
CA MET A 220 6.32 6.44 0.02
C MET A 220 7.26 7.53 -0.51
N LEU A 221 6.92 8.13 -1.66
CA LEU A 221 7.73 9.14 -2.31
C LEU A 221 7.30 10.54 -1.86
N VAL A 222 8.25 11.29 -1.29
CA VAL A 222 8.02 12.66 -0.82
C VAL A 222 7.44 13.54 -1.93
N GLY A 223 6.34 14.22 -1.63
CA GLY A 223 5.70 15.18 -2.52
C GLY A 223 4.76 14.59 -3.59
N VAL A 224 4.67 13.27 -3.75
CA VAL A 224 3.73 12.65 -4.71
C VAL A 224 2.29 12.84 -4.25
N GLY A 225 1.99 12.60 -2.97
CA GLY A 225 0.66 12.83 -2.40
C GLY A 225 0.19 14.28 -2.57
N ALA A 226 1.02 15.24 -2.18
CA ALA A 226 0.76 16.67 -2.35
C ALA A 226 0.51 17.06 -3.82
N ALA A 227 1.28 16.53 -4.78
CA ALA A 227 1.05 16.79 -6.20
C ALA A 227 -0.32 16.25 -6.66
N ARG A 228 -0.71 15.04 -6.25
CA ARG A 228 -2.02 14.46 -6.58
C ARG A 228 -3.20 15.23 -6.00
N VAL A 229 -3.07 15.74 -4.78
CA VAL A 229 -4.08 16.63 -4.17
C VAL A 229 -4.27 17.84 -5.09
N ARG A 230 -3.18 18.53 -5.45
CA ARG A 230 -3.24 19.71 -6.33
C ARG A 230 -3.88 19.38 -7.67
N ASP A 231 -3.42 18.32 -8.33
CA ASP A 231 -3.91 17.92 -9.65
C ASP A 231 -5.41 17.53 -9.63
N THR A 232 -5.88 16.88 -8.56
CA THR A 232 -7.30 16.55 -8.36
C THR A 232 -8.16 17.80 -8.31
N PHE A 233 -7.74 18.77 -7.50
CA PHE A 233 -8.46 20.02 -7.32
C PHE A 233 -8.41 20.90 -8.58
N GLU A 234 -7.27 20.97 -9.29
CA GLU A 234 -7.15 21.68 -10.57
C GLU A 234 -8.06 21.08 -11.65
N ARG A 235 -8.19 19.75 -11.70
CA ARG A 235 -9.10 19.08 -12.64
C ARG A 235 -10.56 19.36 -12.32
N ALA A 236 -10.94 19.29 -11.05
CA ALA A 236 -12.30 19.61 -10.63
C ALA A 236 -12.65 21.09 -10.89
N ALA A 237 -11.71 22.00 -10.69
CA ALA A 237 -11.89 23.42 -10.99
C ALA A 237 -12.12 23.70 -12.49
N LYS A 238 -11.50 22.92 -13.38
CA LYS A 238 -11.71 23.02 -14.84
C LYS A 238 -13.10 22.54 -15.28
N GLU A 239 -13.72 21.64 -14.51
CA GLU A 239 -15.06 21.10 -14.76
C GLU A 239 -16.13 21.74 -13.85
N ALA A 240 -15.81 22.86 -13.18
CA ALA A 240 -16.76 23.54 -12.31
C ALA A 240 -18.03 24.00 -13.08
N PRO A 241 -19.25 23.85 -12.52
CA PRO A 241 -19.57 23.42 -11.16
C PRO A 241 -19.29 21.93 -10.90
N ALA A 242 -18.67 21.63 -9.76
CA ALA A 242 -18.23 20.28 -9.42
C ALA A 242 -18.22 20.02 -7.91
N VAL A 243 -18.37 18.74 -7.55
CA VAL A 243 -18.21 18.22 -6.19
C VAL A 243 -16.97 17.33 -6.14
N ILE A 244 -16.06 17.62 -5.21
CA ILE A 244 -14.95 16.72 -4.86
C ILE A 244 -15.37 15.95 -3.61
N PHE A 245 -15.43 14.63 -3.70
CA PHE A 245 -15.65 13.76 -2.55
C PHE A 245 -14.35 13.07 -2.14
N ILE A 246 -13.94 13.30 -0.89
CA ILE A 246 -12.75 12.70 -0.27
C ILE A 246 -13.21 11.68 0.77
N ASP A 247 -13.10 10.40 0.45
CA ASP A 247 -13.42 9.33 1.42
C ASP A 247 -12.24 9.04 2.36
N GLU A 248 -12.54 8.53 3.54
CA GLU A 248 -11.55 8.15 4.57
C GLU A 248 -10.52 9.25 4.87
N ILE A 249 -10.98 10.49 5.03
CA ILE A 249 -10.08 11.66 5.22
C ILE A 249 -9.13 11.50 6.42
N ASP A 250 -9.46 10.65 7.39
CA ASP A 250 -8.59 10.28 8.51
C ASP A 250 -7.28 9.57 8.10
N ALA A 251 -7.18 9.04 6.87
CA ALA A 251 -5.93 8.50 6.35
C ALA A 251 -4.81 9.57 6.23
N VAL A 252 -5.18 10.81 5.89
CA VAL A 252 -4.25 11.95 5.76
C VAL A 252 -4.45 13.01 6.85
N GLY A 253 -5.63 13.05 7.46
CA GLY A 253 -6.07 14.09 8.39
C GLY A 253 -5.91 13.77 9.86
N ARG A 254 -5.22 12.68 10.22
CA ARG A 254 -5.05 12.26 11.62
C ARG A 254 -4.14 13.21 12.40
N ARG A 255 -4.53 13.55 13.64
CA ARG A 255 -3.70 14.30 14.60
C ARG A 255 -2.38 13.58 14.86
N ARG A 256 -1.32 14.37 15.01
CA ARG A 256 -0.01 13.88 15.49
C ARG A 256 -0.17 13.19 16.85
N GLY A 257 0.40 11.99 16.98
CA GLY A 257 0.75 11.43 18.28
C GLY A 257 2.17 11.86 18.64
N ALA A 258 2.44 12.13 19.92
CA ALA A 258 3.74 12.59 20.42
C ALA A 258 4.84 11.49 20.44
N GLY A 259 4.91 10.65 19.41
CA GLY A 259 5.84 9.53 19.29
C GLY A 259 6.93 9.79 18.26
N ILE A 260 8.16 9.45 18.62
CA ILE A 260 9.42 9.68 17.90
C ILE A 260 9.42 8.98 16.52
N ASP A 261 9.75 9.78 15.50
CA ASP A 261 10.38 9.48 14.22
C ASP A 261 10.06 8.16 13.49
N SER A 262 9.34 8.32 12.38
CA SER A 262 9.49 7.45 11.21
C SER A 262 9.22 8.28 9.97
N ALA A 263 10.12 8.22 8.98
CA ALA A 263 10.12 9.03 7.75
C ALA A 263 8.80 9.04 6.94
N GLY A 264 7.84 8.15 7.23
CA GLY A 264 6.49 8.17 6.68
C GLY A 264 5.56 9.27 7.21
N HIS A 265 5.88 9.91 8.34
CA HIS A 265 5.07 10.99 8.89
C HIS A 265 5.22 12.32 8.14
N GLN A 266 6.41 12.61 7.61
CA GLN A 266 6.67 13.87 6.90
C GLN A 266 5.88 13.98 5.59
N GLU A 267 5.72 12.87 4.86
CA GLU A 267 4.95 12.85 3.62
C GLU A 267 3.46 13.13 3.87
N ARG A 268 2.87 12.45 4.87
CA ARG A 268 1.47 12.65 5.23
C ARG A 268 1.20 14.09 5.67
N GLU A 269 2.11 14.68 6.45
CA GLU A 269 2.01 16.07 6.87
C GLU A 269 2.09 17.04 5.70
N GLN A 270 3.00 16.80 4.75
CA GLN A 270 3.10 17.61 3.54
C GLN A 270 1.82 17.53 2.71
N THR A 271 1.28 16.32 2.54
CA THR A 271 0.03 16.07 1.84
C THR A 271 -1.17 16.73 2.55
N LEU A 272 -1.24 16.64 3.88
CA LEU A 272 -2.26 17.33 4.69
C LEU A 272 -2.16 18.85 4.53
N ASN A 273 -0.97 19.43 4.66
CA ASN A 273 -0.77 20.87 4.49
C ASN A 273 -1.16 21.32 3.07
N GLN A 274 -0.85 20.53 2.05
CA GLN A 274 -1.27 20.83 0.69
C GLN A 274 -2.79 20.77 0.53
N LEU A 275 -3.48 19.82 1.19
CA LEU A 275 -4.94 19.79 1.23
C LEU A 275 -5.52 21.04 1.91
N LEU A 276 -4.94 21.49 3.03
CA LEU A 276 -5.35 22.72 3.71
C LEU A 276 -5.16 23.95 2.82
N VAL A 277 -4.02 24.06 2.14
CA VAL A 277 -3.74 25.14 1.18
C VAL A 277 -4.72 25.11 0.02
N CYS A 278 -5.08 23.93 -0.47
CA CYS A 278 -6.11 23.79 -1.49
C CYS A 278 -7.46 24.31 -0.95
N LEU A 279 -7.95 23.77 0.18
CA LEU A 279 -9.22 24.19 0.79
C LEU A 279 -9.30 25.72 0.99
N ASP A 280 -8.22 26.34 1.47
CA ASP A 280 -8.15 27.80 1.66
C ASP A 280 -8.02 28.57 0.33
N GLY A 281 -7.27 28.04 -0.64
CA GLY A 281 -6.97 28.68 -1.93
C GLY A 281 -8.11 28.65 -2.95
N PHE A 282 -9.03 27.69 -2.85
CA PHE A 282 -10.22 27.62 -3.74
C PHE A 282 -11.27 28.70 -3.46
N GLN A 283 -11.01 29.63 -2.53
CA GLN A 283 -11.83 30.83 -2.34
C GLN A 283 -12.14 31.58 -3.66
N HIS A 284 -11.23 31.51 -4.65
CA HIS A 284 -11.40 32.13 -5.97
C HIS A 284 -12.30 31.36 -6.95
N HIS A 285 -12.48 30.05 -6.79
CA HIS A 285 -13.33 29.22 -7.67
C HIS A 285 -14.72 29.08 -7.05
N LYS A 286 -15.65 29.93 -7.48
CA LYS A 286 -16.95 30.15 -6.82
C LYS A 286 -17.95 28.98 -6.89
N GLN A 287 -17.63 27.85 -7.54
CA GLN A 287 -18.59 26.75 -7.80
C GLN A 287 -17.99 25.36 -7.54
N LEU A 288 -17.02 25.28 -6.62
CA LEU A 288 -16.43 24.03 -6.19
C LEU A 288 -16.81 23.75 -4.73
N VAL A 289 -17.40 22.58 -4.48
CA VAL A 289 -17.73 22.12 -3.13
C VAL A 289 -16.91 20.87 -2.82
N VAL A 290 -16.30 20.83 -1.63
CA VAL A 290 -15.58 19.66 -1.14
C VAL A 290 -16.42 18.98 -0.08
N ILE A 291 -16.68 17.69 -0.24
CA ILE A 291 -17.34 16.85 0.76
C ILE A 291 -16.32 15.80 1.20
N ALA A 292 -16.03 15.71 2.49
CA ALA A 292 -15.18 14.68 3.04
C ALA A 292 -15.98 13.73 3.93
N ALA A 293 -15.59 12.46 3.99
CA ALA A 293 -16.18 11.48 4.89
C ALA A 293 -15.14 10.88 5.83
N THR A 294 -15.53 10.64 7.08
CA THR A 294 -14.73 9.87 8.05
C THR A 294 -15.61 9.00 8.92
N ASN A 295 -15.03 7.90 9.40
CA ASN A 295 -15.61 7.09 10.47
C ASN A 295 -15.16 7.56 11.86
N ARG A 296 -14.11 8.38 11.94
CA ARG A 296 -13.41 8.74 13.17
C ARG A 296 -13.08 10.22 13.23
N ALA A 297 -14.10 11.05 13.48
CA ALA A 297 -13.91 12.49 13.61
C ALA A 297 -13.06 12.89 14.84
N ASP A 298 -12.98 12.03 15.86
CA ASP A 298 -12.22 12.21 17.10
C ASP A 298 -10.71 12.35 16.86
N ILE A 299 -10.17 11.61 15.88
CA ILE A 299 -8.73 11.60 15.57
C ILE A 299 -8.33 12.65 14.53
N LEU A 300 -9.26 13.40 13.95
CA LEU A 300 -8.97 14.37 12.90
C LEU A 300 -8.30 15.63 13.43
N ASP A 301 -7.33 16.16 12.70
CA ASP A 301 -6.64 17.42 12.98
C ASP A 301 -7.66 18.57 13.08
N ALA A 302 -7.58 19.33 14.18
CA ALA A 302 -8.42 20.49 14.42
C ALA A 302 -8.24 21.56 13.33
N ALA A 303 -7.10 21.58 12.63
CA ALA A 303 -6.87 22.44 11.48
C ALA A 303 -7.88 22.20 10.35
N LEU A 304 -8.32 20.96 10.10
CA LEU A 304 -9.31 20.65 9.06
C LEU A 304 -10.70 21.19 9.38
N LEU A 305 -11.03 21.30 10.68
CA LEU A 305 -12.34 21.69 11.19
C LEU A 305 -12.50 23.20 11.39
N ARG A 306 -11.50 24.00 11.01
CA ARG A 306 -11.56 25.46 11.17
C ARG A 306 -12.53 26.07 10.13
N PRO A 307 -13.21 27.18 10.47
CA PRO A 307 -14.06 27.91 9.53
C PRO A 307 -13.33 28.23 8.22
N GLY A 308 -14.00 28.01 7.09
CA GLY A 308 -13.42 28.16 5.74
C GLY A 308 -12.82 26.87 5.15
N ARG A 309 -12.74 25.79 5.94
CA ARG A 309 -12.36 24.44 5.50
C ARG A 309 -13.58 23.53 5.61
N PHE A 310 -13.58 22.53 6.48
CA PHE A 310 -14.78 21.75 6.79
C PHE A 310 -15.58 22.40 7.91
N ASP A 311 -16.25 23.51 7.57
CA ASP A 311 -17.04 24.31 8.49
C ASP A 311 -18.42 23.70 8.77
N ILE A 312 -18.99 22.98 7.80
CA ILE A 312 -20.23 22.22 7.99
C ILE A 312 -19.90 20.79 8.39
N ARG A 313 -20.40 20.38 9.56
CA ARG A 313 -20.27 19.01 10.07
C ARG A 313 -21.63 18.37 10.14
N ILE A 314 -21.81 17.27 9.43
CA ILE A 314 -23.06 16.53 9.36
C ILE A 314 -22.83 15.14 9.90
N ARG A 315 -23.58 14.78 10.94
CA ARG A 315 -23.56 13.44 11.48
C ARG A 315 -24.51 12.54 10.71
N VAL A 316 -23.98 11.48 10.12
CA VAL A 316 -24.76 10.42 9.46
C VAL A 316 -24.84 9.24 10.42
N GLY A 317 -25.90 9.22 11.23
CA GLY A 317 -26.10 8.25 12.31
C GLY A 317 -26.57 6.87 11.84
N ALA A 318 -26.84 6.00 12.82
CA ALA A 318 -27.55 4.75 12.58
C ALA A 318 -28.97 5.00 12.06
N LEU A 319 -29.51 4.04 11.32
CA LEU A 319 -30.85 4.14 10.75
C LEU A 319 -31.92 3.94 11.83
N ASP A 320 -32.88 4.86 11.87
CA ASP A 320 -34.14 4.67 12.58
C ASP A 320 -35.04 3.66 11.84
N GLN A 321 -36.17 3.26 12.44
CA GLN A 321 -37.07 2.28 11.82
C GLN A 321 -37.54 2.73 10.42
N ARG A 322 -37.87 4.01 10.24
CA ARG A 322 -38.30 4.56 8.95
C ARG A 322 -37.15 4.53 7.93
N GLY A 323 -35.94 4.88 8.36
CA GLY A 323 -34.72 4.75 7.58
C GLY A 323 -34.49 3.31 7.12
N ARG A 324 -34.56 2.33 8.02
CA ARG A 324 -34.42 0.90 7.68
C ARG A 324 -35.48 0.45 6.68
N LEU A 325 -36.74 0.82 6.88
CA LEU A 325 -37.82 0.53 5.93
C LEU A 325 -37.53 1.13 4.55
N SER A 326 -37.04 2.36 4.48
CA SER A 326 -36.69 3.00 3.21
C SER A 326 -35.55 2.28 2.50
N VAL A 327 -34.50 1.87 3.22
CA VAL A 327 -33.38 1.09 2.69
C VAL A 327 -33.87 -0.27 2.16
N LEU A 328 -34.69 -0.98 2.95
CA LEU A 328 -35.30 -2.24 2.52
C LEU A 328 -36.08 -2.06 1.21
N ARG A 329 -36.94 -1.04 1.12
CA ARG A 329 -37.71 -0.75 -0.11
C ARG A 329 -36.81 -0.46 -1.32
N ILE A 330 -35.70 0.25 -1.13
CA ILE A 330 -34.74 0.54 -2.20
C ILE A 330 -34.12 -0.77 -2.70
N HIS A 331 -33.60 -1.61 -1.80
CA HIS A 331 -32.91 -2.84 -2.17
C HIS A 331 -33.83 -3.99 -2.60
N THR A 332 -35.14 -3.91 -2.32
CA THR A 332 -36.13 -4.90 -2.79
C THR A 332 -36.95 -4.44 -3.99
N ARG A 333 -36.85 -3.18 -4.43
CA ARG A 333 -37.69 -2.60 -5.51
C ARG A 333 -37.76 -3.44 -6.79
N ASN A 334 -36.67 -4.09 -7.17
CA ASN A 334 -36.57 -4.89 -8.40
C ASN A 334 -36.49 -6.40 -8.11
N LYS A 335 -36.86 -6.83 -6.90
CA LYS A 335 -36.79 -8.23 -6.47
C LYS A 335 -38.18 -8.87 -6.45
N PRO A 336 -38.33 -10.14 -6.85
CA PRO A 336 -39.61 -10.84 -6.79
C PRO A 336 -39.92 -11.20 -5.33
N LEU A 337 -40.66 -10.34 -4.64
CA LEU A 337 -41.11 -10.58 -3.26
C LEU A 337 -42.43 -11.36 -3.24
N SER A 338 -42.58 -12.26 -2.28
CA SER A 338 -43.88 -12.87 -1.97
C SER A 338 -44.87 -11.77 -1.52
N PRO A 339 -46.16 -11.83 -1.92
CA PRO A 339 -47.19 -10.89 -1.48
C PRO A 339 -47.45 -10.94 0.04
N GLU A 340 -47.06 -12.03 0.70
CA GLU A 340 -47.20 -12.22 2.15
C GLU A 340 -46.09 -11.50 2.95
N LEU A 341 -45.11 -10.92 2.26
CA LEU A 341 -43.90 -10.37 2.88
C LEU A 341 -44.11 -8.91 3.32
N SER A 342 -44.06 -8.68 4.64
CA SER A 342 -44.14 -7.33 5.22
C SER A 342 -42.76 -6.75 5.47
N LEU A 343 -42.38 -5.72 4.70
CA LEU A 343 -41.14 -4.96 4.92
C LEU A 343 -41.19 -4.12 6.20
N ASP A 344 -42.39 -3.71 6.63
CA ASP A 344 -42.60 -2.98 7.87
C ASP A 344 -42.22 -3.85 9.08
N ALA A 345 -42.69 -5.10 9.13
CA ALA A 345 -42.32 -6.05 10.17
C ALA A 345 -40.81 -6.37 10.16
N LEU A 346 -40.21 -6.47 8.98
CA LEU A 346 -38.76 -6.68 8.85
C LEU A 346 -37.95 -5.48 9.36
N SER A 347 -38.43 -4.26 9.16
CA SER A 347 -37.78 -3.04 9.66
C SER A 347 -37.72 -2.98 11.19
N GLU A 348 -38.68 -3.62 11.88
CA GLU A 348 -38.72 -3.75 13.34
C GLU A 348 -37.70 -4.79 13.82
N GLN A 349 -37.60 -5.92 13.13
CA GLN A 349 -36.70 -7.03 13.49
C GLN A 349 -35.21 -6.74 13.20
N THR A 350 -34.91 -5.69 12.44
CA THR A 350 -33.56 -5.36 11.97
C THR A 350 -32.92 -4.20 12.73
N GLU A 351 -33.27 -4.02 14.00
CA GLU A 351 -32.72 -2.96 14.84
C GLU A 351 -31.19 -3.05 14.95
N GLY A 352 -30.52 -1.89 14.87
CA GLY A 352 -29.06 -1.80 14.95
C GLY A 352 -28.30 -2.27 13.70
N LEU A 353 -29.00 -2.66 12.62
CA LEU A 353 -28.37 -2.93 11.32
C LEU A 353 -28.08 -1.62 10.56
N SER A 354 -26.89 -1.54 9.96
CA SER A 354 -26.51 -0.43 9.06
C SER A 354 -27.18 -0.58 7.68
N GLY A 355 -27.12 0.46 6.85
CA GLY A 355 -27.63 0.39 5.47
C GLY A 355 -26.94 -0.70 4.65
N ALA A 356 -25.62 -0.86 4.83
CA ALA A 356 -24.86 -1.93 4.19
C ALA A 356 -25.27 -3.33 4.69
N ASP A 357 -25.60 -3.48 5.98
CA ASP A 357 -26.08 -4.76 6.52
C ASP A 357 -27.46 -5.13 5.95
N LEU A 358 -28.35 -4.15 5.78
CA LEU A 358 -29.66 -4.36 5.17
C LEU A 358 -29.55 -4.70 3.68
N GLU A 359 -28.66 -4.05 2.93
CA GLU A 359 -28.35 -4.43 1.56
C GLU A 359 -27.87 -5.89 1.49
N HIS A 360 -26.94 -6.26 2.38
CA HIS A 360 -26.42 -7.61 2.47
C HIS A 360 -27.51 -8.63 2.82
N LEU A 361 -28.37 -8.33 3.79
CA LEU A 361 -29.52 -9.14 4.18
C LEU A 361 -30.45 -9.40 2.99
N CYS A 362 -30.83 -8.35 2.27
CA CYS A 362 -31.67 -8.47 1.07
C CYS A 362 -31.00 -9.30 -0.03
N ASN A 363 -29.67 -9.20 -0.17
CA ASN A 363 -28.92 -10.00 -1.14
C ASN A 363 -28.84 -11.48 -0.74
N GLU A 364 -28.51 -11.78 0.50
CA GLU A 364 -28.44 -13.16 1.03
C GLU A 364 -29.80 -13.86 0.94
N ALA A 365 -30.90 -13.17 1.27
CA ALA A 365 -32.24 -13.72 1.10
C ALA A 365 -32.55 -14.05 -0.37
N THR A 366 -32.06 -13.24 -1.31
CA THR A 366 -32.20 -13.52 -2.76
C THR A 366 -31.40 -14.75 -3.16
N LEU A 367 -30.16 -14.87 -2.69
CA LEU A 367 -29.33 -16.03 -2.95
C LEU A 367 -29.94 -17.31 -2.36
N HIS A 368 -30.56 -17.22 -1.18
CA HIS A 368 -31.29 -18.34 -0.59
C HIS A 368 -32.48 -18.76 -1.44
N ALA A 369 -33.30 -17.79 -1.88
CA ALA A 369 -34.42 -18.03 -2.78
C ALA A 369 -33.96 -18.70 -4.10
N VAL A 370 -32.90 -18.19 -4.72
CA VAL A 370 -32.33 -18.77 -5.96
C VAL A 370 -31.83 -20.20 -5.73
N ARG A 371 -31.23 -20.52 -4.58
CA ARG A 371 -30.69 -21.85 -4.29
C ARG A 371 -31.77 -22.90 -4.02
N ARG A 372 -32.91 -22.50 -3.43
CA ARG A 372 -34.02 -23.42 -3.16
C ARG A 372 -34.94 -23.64 -4.36
N THR A 373 -34.98 -22.70 -5.30
CA THR A 373 -35.82 -22.79 -6.50
C THR A 373 -35.10 -23.57 -7.60
N ALA A 374 -35.79 -24.50 -8.25
CA ALA A 374 -35.24 -25.24 -9.38
C ALA A 374 -34.97 -24.28 -10.57
N PRO A 375 -33.98 -24.55 -11.44
CA PRO A 375 -33.67 -23.66 -12.57
C PRO A 375 -34.84 -23.38 -13.54
N SER A 376 -35.85 -24.24 -13.54
CA SER A 376 -37.06 -24.13 -14.37
C SER A 376 -38.20 -23.32 -13.73
N GLU A 377 -38.09 -22.90 -12.48
CA GLU A 377 -39.15 -22.25 -11.72
C GLU A 377 -38.87 -20.75 -11.47
N PRO A 378 -39.91 -19.91 -11.37
CA PRO A 378 -39.74 -18.50 -11.05
C PRO A 378 -39.28 -18.32 -9.60
N VAL A 379 -38.18 -17.60 -9.41
CA VAL A 379 -37.65 -17.28 -8.08
C VAL A 379 -38.58 -16.28 -7.40
N THR A 380 -39.00 -16.58 -6.17
CA THR A 380 -39.77 -15.67 -5.30
C THR A 380 -39.16 -15.68 -3.92
N ILE A 381 -38.89 -14.51 -3.33
CA ILE A 381 -38.31 -14.36 -1.99
C ILE A 381 -39.43 -14.44 -0.96
N THR A 382 -39.32 -15.38 -0.01
CA THR A 382 -40.29 -15.58 1.07
C THR A 382 -39.75 -15.07 2.41
N SER A 383 -40.64 -15.01 3.41
CA SER A 383 -40.28 -14.66 4.79
C SER A 383 -39.23 -15.60 5.37
N ASP A 384 -39.27 -16.89 5.02
CA ASP A 384 -38.29 -17.89 5.48
C ASP A 384 -36.88 -17.60 4.93
N ASP A 385 -36.77 -17.13 3.69
CA ASP A 385 -35.48 -16.77 3.09
C ASP A 385 -34.83 -15.58 3.83
N LEU A 386 -35.66 -14.61 4.24
CA LEU A 386 -35.21 -13.44 5.01
C LEU A 386 -34.86 -13.81 6.46
N ALA A 387 -35.68 -14.64 7.11
CA ALA A 387 -35.40 -15.13 8.46
C ALA A 387 -34.09 -15.94 8.50
N GLY A 388 -33.88 -16.81 7.51
CA GLY A 388 -32.65 -17.58 7.37
C GLY A 388 -31.42 -16.70 7.11
N ALA A 389 -31.57 -15.62 6.33
CA ALA A 389 -30.51 -14.65 6.09
C ALA A 389 -30.18 -13.83 7.35
N LEU A 390 -31.19 -13.41 8.10
CA LEU A 390 -31.02 -12.65 9.35
C LEU A 390 -30.29 -13.47 10.41
N ALA A 391 -30.71 -14.72 10.63
CA ALA A 391 -30.07 -15.62 11.59
C ALA A 391 -28.57 -15.85 11.28
N ARG A 392 -28.21 -15.95 9.99
CA ARG A 392 -26.79 -16.06 9.58
C ARG A 392 -26.01 -14.77 9.84
N LEU A 393 -26.64 -13.62 9.62
CA LEU A 393 -26.03 -12.32 9.86
C LEU A 393 -25.74 -12.13 11.36
N GLU A 394 -26.69 -12.50 12.22
CA GLU A 394 -26.54 -12.47 13.68
C GLU A 394 -25.43 -13.42 14.16
N GLN A 395 -25.43 -14.69 13.72
CA GLN A 395 -24.35 -15.63 14.04
C GLN A 395 -22.97 -15.13 13.61
N ARG A 396 -22.88 -14.42 12.49
CA ARG A 396 -21.63 -13.82 12.04
C ARG A 396 -21.19 -12.71 13.00
N ARG A 397 -22.09 -11.84 13.48
CA ARG A 397 -21.76 -10.77 14.44
C ARG A 397 -21.31 -11.34 15.79
N GLU A 398 -22.04 -12.31 16.33
CA GLU A 398 -21.71 -12.94 17.63
C GLU A 398 -20.33 -13.62 17.64
N ARG A 399 -19.93 -14.21 16.50
CA ARG A 399 -18.62 -14.86 16.35
C ARG A 399 -17.46 -13.86 16.41
N PHE A 400 -17.68 -12.59 16.07
CA PHE A 400 -16.68 -11.52 16.20
C PHE A 400 -16.72 -10.87 17.59
N ASP A 401 -17.90 -10.64 18.18
CA ASP A 401 -18.02 -9.96 19.48
C ASP A 401 -17.31 -10.71 20.63
N HIS A 402 -17.32 -12.05 20.66
CA HIS A 402 -16.61 -12.80 21.70
C HIS A 402 -15.08 -12.77 21.56
N LEU A 403 -14.56 -12.69 20.33
CA LEU A 403 -13.11 -12.66 20.07
C LEU A 403 -12.56 -11.23 20.20
N ASP A 404 -13.32 -10.23 19.76
CA ASP A 404 -12.92 -8.83 19.79
C ASP A 404 -13.03 -8.23 21.20
N VAL A 405 -14.03 -8.59 22.02
CA VAL A 405 -14.04 -8.18 23.44
C VAL A 405 -12.85 -8.77 24.20
N THR A 406 -12.42 -9.99 23.83
CA THR A 406 -11.25 -10.64 24.43
C THR A 406 -9.92 -10.05 23.91
N LEU A 407 -9.86 -9.62 22.64
CA LEU A 407 -8.65 -9.08 22.00
C LEU A 407 -8.47 -7.55 22.17
N ILE A 408 -9.55 -6.77 22.16
CA ILE A 408 -9.53 -5.31 22.37
C ILE A 408 -9.14 -5.00 23.81
N ALA A 409 -9.61 -5.78 24.80
CA ALA A 409 -9.15 -5.66 26.17
C ALA A 409 -7.62 -5.95 26.31
N SER A 410 -7.04 -6.73 25.40
CA SER A 410 -5.61 -7.09 25.34
C SER A 410 -4.73 -6.06 24.60
N SER A 411 -5.32 -5.06 23.95
CA SER A 411 -4.60 -4.18 23.00
C SER A 411 -3.79 -3.04 23.63
N THR A 412 -3.82 -2.90 24.96
CA THR A 412 -2.94 -1.98 25.71
C THR A 412 -2.10 -2.77 26.71
N GLN A 413 -0.80 -2.89 26.41
CA GLN A 413 0.32 -3.26 27.31
C GLN A 413 0.14 -4.53 28.17
N LEU A 414 0.92 -5.59 27.89
CA LEU A 414 1.15 -6.78 28.74
C LEU A 414 0.06 -6.98 29.82
N ALA A 415 -1.14 -7.33 29.38
CA ALA A 415 -2.28 -7.45 30.28
C ALA A 415 -2.34 -8.88 30.81
N HIS A 416 -2.33 -9.03 32.13
CA HIS A 416 -2.56 -10.31 32.77
C HIS A 416 -4.06 -10.49 33.05
N PRO A 417 -4.64 -11.66 32.78
CA PRO A 417 -5.99 -11.93 33.23
C PRO A 417 -6.06 -11.99 34.76
N PRO A 418 -6.99 -11.28 35.43
CA PRO A 418 -7.23 -11.47 36.84
C PRO A 418 -7.91 -12.83 37.07
N GLY A 419 -7.13 -13.80 37.53
CA GLY A 419 -7.59 -15.16 37.80
C GLY A 419 -7.13 -16.18 36.76
N GLU A 420 -7.47 -17.45 36.99
CA GLU A 420 -7.05 -18.54 36.11
C GLU A 420 -7.97 -18.64 34.90
N VAL A 421 -7.50 -18.13 33.77
CA VAL A 421 -8.17 -18.27 32.47
C VAL A 421 -7.55 -19.47 31.75
N SER A 422 -8.26 -20.60 31.74
CA SER A 422 -7.84 -21.79 31.01
C SER A 422 -8.40 -21.75 29.59
N ILE A 423 -7.55 -21.92 28.59
CA ILE A 423 -7.92 -21.89 27.17
C ILE A 423 -7.41 -23.12 26.42
N GLU A 424 -8.18 -23.55 25.42
CA GLU A 424 -7.78 -24.46 24.37
C GLU A 424 -7.48 -23.66 23.09
N VAL A 425 -6.33 -23.90 22.50
CA VAL A 425 -5.85 -23.26 21.28
C VAL A 425 -5.65 -24.32 20.21
N GLN A 426 -6.18 -24.10 19.01
CA GLN A 426 -5.95 -24.94 17.84
C GLN A 426 -5.05 -24.20 16.85
N LEU A 427 -3.93 -24.79 16.48
CA LEU A 427 -2.97 -24.27 15.51
C LEU A 427 -3.40 -24.56 14.07
N ALA A 428 -2.76 -23.90 13.10
CA ALA A 428 -3.05 -24.06 11.67
C ALA A 428 -2.80 -25.49 11.14
N ASP A 429 -1.98 -26.28 11.83
CA ASP A 429 -1.68 -27.69 11.57
C ASP A 429 -2.64 -28.66 12.28
N ASP A 430 -3.74 -28.15 12.84
CA ASP A 430 -4.73 -28.87 13.66
C ASP A 430 -4.22 -29.40 15.01
N THR A 431 -3.01 -29.03 15.42
CA THR A 431 -2.50 -29.31 16.76
C THR A 431 -3.32 -28.56 17.81
N ARG A 432 -3.75 -29.24 18.88
CA ARG A 432 -4.51 -28.65 20.00
C ARG A 432 -3.64 -28.56 21.24
N LEU A 433 -3.59 -27.36 21.83
CA LEU A 433 -2.85 -27.06 23.05
C LEU A 433 -3.80 -26.47 24.08
N GLN A 434 -3.81 -27.03 25.30
CA GLN A 434 -4.63 -26.54 26.40
C GLN A 434 -3.74 -26.04 27.53
N GLY A 435 -4.07 -24.92 28.16
CA GLY A 435 -3.31 -24.41 29.28
C GLY A 435 -3.84 -23.10 29.82
N ARG A 436 -3.17 -22.55 30.83
CA ARG A 436 -3.55 -21.27 31.44
C ARG A 436 -2.99 -20.12 30.61
N LEU A 437 -3.80 -19.11 30.34
CA LEU A 437 -3.35 -17.90 29.66
C LEU A 437 -2.45 -17.09 30.62
N GLY A 438 -1.16 -17.00 30.30
CA GLY A 438 -0.20 -16.22 31.10
C GLY A 438 -0.32 -14.72 30.81
N TRP A 439 -0.14 -14.34 29.54
CA TRP A 439 -0.29 -12.96 29.04
C TRP A 439 -0.52 -12.96 27.53
N CYS A 440 -1.01 -11.85 26.98
CA CYS A 440 -1.10 -11.65 25.53
C CYS A 440 -0.96 -10.17 25.13
N ASP A 441 -0.49 -9.93 23.90
CA ASP A 441 -0.37 -8.60 23.30
C ASP A 441 -1.00 -8.57 21.89
N SER A 442 -0.74 -7.56 21.06
CA SER A 442 -1.28 -7.48 19.69
C SER A 442 -0.83 -8.61 18.75
N THR A 443 0.23 -9.34 19.09
CA THR A 443 0.98 -10.21 18.17
C THR A 443 1.15 -11.64 18.72
N PHE A 444 1.31 -11.78 20.03
CA PHE A 444 1.70 -13.00 20.74
C PHE A 444 0.72 -13.35 21.86
N LEU A 445 0.71 -14.64 22.21
CA LEU A 445 -0.03 -15.22 23.32
C LEU A 445 0.85 -16.24 24.04
N LYS A 446 0.98 -16.17 25.38
CA LYS A 446 1.69 -17.17 26.17
C LYS A 446 0.70 -18.09 26.89
N LEU A 447 0.86 -19.39 26.65
CA LEU A 447 0.10 -20.47 27.30
C LEU A 447 1.00 -21.21 28.29
N GLU A 448 0.55 -21.37 29.53
CA GLU A 448 1.27 -22.06 30.60
C GLU A 448 0.69 -23.47 30.79
N GLN A 449 1.55 -24.48 30.63
CA GLN A 449 1.24 -25.91 30.76
C GLN A 449 2.14 -26.50 31.86
N GLY A 450 1.66 -26.52 33.10
CA GLY A 450 2.48 -26.96 34.24
C GLY A 450 3.68 -26.02 34.47
N GLU A 451 4.91 -26.58 34.51
CA GLU A 451 6.15 -25.78 34.68
C GLU A 451 6.69 -25.15 33.39
N HIS A 452 6.10 -25.46 32.23
CA HIS A 452 6.56 -24.96 30.94
C HIS A 452 5.57 -23.99 30.30
N GLY A 453 6.09 -22.89 29.75
CA GLY A 453 5.31 -21.90 29.02
C GLY A 453 5.62 -21.93 27.52
N VAL A 454 4.60 -21.92 26.68
CA VAL A 454 4.71 -21.87 25.22
C VAL A 454 4.21 -20.51 24.73
N VAL A 455 5.01 -19.82 23.93
CA VAL A 455 4.62 -18.55 23.29
C VAL A 455 4.20 -18.85 21.84
N LEU A 456 3.00 -18.41 21.48
CA LEU A 456 2.38 -18.65 20.18
C LEU A 456 2.15 -17.31 19.47
N LEU A 457 2.39 -17.30 18.15
CA LEU A 457 2.02 -16.19 17.27
C LEU A 457 0.53 -16.25 16.97
N LYS A 458 -0.21 -15.15 17.15
CA LYS A 458 -1.65 -15.11 16.90
C LYS A 458 -2.00 -15.44 15.44
N SER A 459 -1.11 -15.15 14.49
CA SER A 459 -1.26 -15.48 13.07
C SER A 459 -1.23 -16.99 12.76
N GLN A 460 -0.71 -17.81 13.68
CA GLN A 460 -0.65 -19.28 13.53
C GLN A 460 -1.84 -19.98 14.18
N LEU A 461 -2.71 -19.24 14.87
CA LEU A 461 -3.87 -19.79 15.56
C LEU A 461 -5.06 -19.90 14.61
N ARG A 462 -5.65 -21.08 14.54
CA ARG A 462 -6.90 -21.35 13.83
C ARG A 462 -8.12 -21.02 14.68
N SER A 463 -8.08 -21.34 15.98
CA SER A 463 -9.13 -20.97 16.93
C SER A 463 -8.63 -20.97 18.38
N VAL A 464 -9.34 -20.24 19.25
CA VAL A 464 -9.11 -20.20 20.70
C VAL A 464 -10.45 -20.35 21.42
N ARG A 465 -10.52 -21.19 22.45
CA ARG A 465 -11.74 -21.48 23.21
C ARG A 465 -11.46 -21.45 24.71
N ALA A 466 -12.31 -20.80 25.50
CA ALA A 466 -12.20 -20.82 26.96
C ALA A 466 -12.72 -22.14 27.56
N LEU A 467 -12.09 -22.60 28.63
CA LEU A 467 -12.46 -23.77 29.43
C LEU A 467 -13.06 -23.30 30.78
N ALA A 468 -14.08 -24.00 31.28
CA ALA A 468 -14.74 -23.65 32.54
C ALA A 468 -13.97 -24.18 33.76
N PRO A 469 -13.92 -23.45 34.91
CA PRO A 469 -14.60 -22.18 35.19
C PRO A 469 -13.63 -20.99 35.05
N THR A 470 -13.64 -20.33 33.89
CA THR A 470 -12.96 -19.05 33.71
C THR A 470 -13.72 -17.97 34.47
N ALA A 471 -13.11 -17.34 35.48
CA ALA A 471 -13.71 -16.22 36.22
C ALA A 471 -13.49 -14.90 35.44
N GLY A 472 -14.58 -14.25 35.00
CA GLY A 472 -14.52 -12.98 34.28
C GLY A 472 -14.36 -11.79 35.22
N ALA A 473 -13.13 -11.30 35.39
CA ALA A 473 -12.84 -10.00 36.01
C ALA A 473 -12.06 -9.11 35.01
N PRO A 474 -12.13 -7.76 35.13
CA PRO A 474 -11.50 -6.84 34.18
C PRO A 474 -9.97 -6.94 34.20
N LEU A 475 -9.34 -7.07 33.02
CA LEU A 475 -7.88 -7.19 32.87
C LEU A 475 -7.12 -6.13 33.67
N GLN A 476 -6.10 -6.55 34.42
CA GLN A 476 -5.19 -5.64 35.12
C GLN A 476 -3.93 -5.45 34.26
N LEU A 477 -3.60 -4.18 33.99
CA LEU A 477 -2.33 -3.79 33.37
C LEU A 477 -1.18 -4.18 34.31
N ASP A 478 -0.10 -4.74 33.76
CA ASP A 478 1.12 -5.03 34.52
C ASP A 478 1.63 -3.75 35.24
N PRO A 479 1.94 -3.80 36.54
CA PRO A 479 2.52 -2.67 37.28
C PRO A 479 3.73 -2.03 36.57
N TRP A 480 4.51 -2.81 35.81
CA TRP A 480 5.64 -2.30 35.02
C TRP A 480 5.22 -1.37 33.88
N ALA A 481 4.03 -1.58 33.31
CA ALA A 481 3.49 -0.74 32.24
C ALA A 481 3.00 0.64 32.75
N GLN A 482 2.80 0.78 34.08
CA GLN A 482 2.38 2.03 34.72
C GLN A 482 3.54 2.97 35.04
N HIS A 483 4.79 2.49 35.00
CA HIS A 483 5.97 3.34 35.16
C HIS A 483 6.24 4.07 33.84
N ARG A 484 5.91 5.37 33.78
CA ARG A 484 6.50 6.24 32.77
C ARG A 484 8.00 6.32 33.07
N PRO A 485 8.91 6.09 32.11
CA PRO A 485 10.31 6.42 32.31
C PRO A 485 10.37 7.94 32.53
N ASP A 486 10.88 8.38 33.68
CA ASP A 486 11.28 9.76 33.89
C ASP A 486 12.42 10.05 32.91
N VAL A 487 12.09 10.70 31.80
CA VAL A 487 13.07 11.21 30.85
C VAL A 487 13.55 12.56 31.40
N GLY A 488 14.75 12.56 31.97
CA GLY A 488 15.56 13.77 32.16
C GLY A 488 16.16 14.25 30.86
#